data_AF-A0A4Q5VH17-F1
#
_entry.id   AF-A0A4Q5VH17-F1
#
_cell.length_a   1.000
_cell.length_b   1.000
_cell.length_c   1.000
_cell.angle_alpha   90.00
_cell.angle_beta   90.00
_cell.angle_gamma   90.00
#
_symmetry.space_group_name_H-M   'P 1'
#
loop_
_entity.id
_entity.type
_entity.pdbx_description
1 polymer ?
#
loop_
_entity_poly.entity_id
_entity_poly.type
_entity_poly.pdbx_seq_one_letter_code
_entity_poly.pdbx_strand_id
1 'polypeptide(L)'
;MKIHIAKVIVKILAVGLLLWLCVIGYALYDLKPKEYVLAKDSVKSLNEEVALELCRRVLMKELNLQSNQIEPIPYQEPGKSLLAQNESLKNEGSIIWYVSSSGFDPTHAWHIHTKIVIRENDILVIVSKPK
;
A
#
# COMPACT_ATOMS: atom_id res chain seq x y z
N MET A 1 -49.89 5.87 24.24
CA MET A 1 -48.87 4.78 24.28
C MET A 1 -48.20 4.46 22.93
N LYS A 2 -48.90 4.43 21.79
CA LYS A 2 -48.32 4.04 20.49
C LYS A 2 -47.20 4.95 19.95
N ILE A 3 -47.25 6.25 20.25
CA ILE A 3 -46.29 7.26 19.75
C ILE A 3 -44.89 7.11 20.40
N HIS A 4 -44.82 6.63 21.64
CA HIS A 4 -43.53 6.44 22.31
C HIS A 4 -42.72 5.29 21.72
N ILE A 5 -43.38 4.18 21.36
CA ILE A 5 -42.71 3.02 20.77
C ILE A 5 -42.13 3.38 19.40
N ALA A 6 -42.86 4.12 18.56
CA ALA A 6 -42.37 4.58 17.26
C ALA A 6 -41.10 5.44 17.38
N LYS A 7 -41.06 6.37 18.34
CA LYS A 7 -39.87 7.20 18.59
C LYS A 7 -38.66 6.38 19.04
N VAL A 8 -38.87 5.31 19.82
CA VAL A 8 -37.79 4.42 20.26
C VAL A 8 -37.25 3.60 19.08
N ILE A 9 -38.11 3.06 18.23
CA ILE A 9 -37.71 2.30 17.04
C ILE A 9 -36.89 3.16 16.07
N VAL A 10 -37.33 4.39 15.80
CA VAL A 10 -36.60 5.32 14.91
C VAL A 10 -35.21 5.65 15.46
N LYS A 11 -35.06 5.81 16.78
CA LYS A 11 -33.74 6.03 17.40
C LYS A 11 -32.83 4.82 17.24
N ILE A 12 -33.34 3.61 17.44
CA ILE A 12 -32.57 2.37 17.28
C ILE A 12 -32.13 2.19 15.82
N LEU A 13 -33.02 2.44 14.86
CA LEU A 13 -32.70 2.43 13.43
C LEU A 13 -31.62 3.45 13.07
N ALA A 14 -31.70 4.67 13.59
CA ALA A 14 -30.70 5.71 13.34
C ALA A 14 -29.31 5.33 13.90
N VAL A 15 -29.25 4.75 15.10
CA VAL A 15 -27.99 4.26 15.69
C VAL A 15 -27.43 3.08 14.88
N GLY A 16 -28.29 2.15 14.46
CA GLY A 16 -27.89 1.03 13.60
C GLY A 16 -27.33 1.49 12.25
N LEU A 17 -27.98 2.47 11.62
CA LEU A 17 -27.51 3.07 10.37
C LEU A 17 -26.15 3.77 10.54
N LEU A 18 -25.96 4.52 11.63
CA LEU A 18 -24.71 5.19 11.93
C LEU A 18 -23.56 4.19 12.11
N LEU A 19 -23.79 3.11 12.84
CA LEU A 19 -22.81 2.03 13.03
C LEU A 19 -22.45 1.35 11.71
N TRP A 20 -23.44 1.09 10.86
CA TRP A 20 -23.22 0.49 9.54
C TRP A 20 -22.37 1.39 8.63
N LEU A 21 -22.62 2.70 8.63
CA LEU A 21 -21.80 3.69 7.92
C LEU A 21 -20.36 3.73 8.45
N CYS A 22 -20.16 3.64 9.77
CA CYS A 22 -18.82 3.58 10.36
C CYS A 22 -18.05 2.32 9.91
N VAL A 23 -18.72 1.17 9.83
CA VAL A 23 -18.10 -0.09 9.36
C VAL A 23 -17.68 0.01 7.89
N ILE A 24 -18.51 0.61 7.04
CA ILE A 24 -18.16 0.84 5.62
C ILE A 24 -17.01 1.83 5.49
N GLY A 25 -17.07 2.95 6.23
CA GLY A 25 -16.00 3.94 6.24
C GLY A 25 -14.66 3.32 6.65
N TYR A 26 -14.67 2.44 7.65
CA TYR A 26 -13.49 1.68 8.07
C TYR A 26 -13.01 0.68 7.00
N ALA A 27 -13.93 -0.08 6.40
CA ALA A 27 -13.59 -1.02 5.34
C ALA A 27 -13.01 -0.31 4.09
N LEU A 28 -13.49 0.89 3.77
CA LEU A 28 -12.97 1.72 2.68
C LEU A 28 -11.64 2.38 3.04
N TYR A 29 -11.39 2.66 4.33
CA TYR A 29 -10.12 3.22 4.80
C TYR A 29 -8.96 2.25 4.55
N ASP A 30 -9.17 0.95 4.78
CA ASP A 30 -8.17 -0.09 4.52
C ASP A 30 -7.86 -0.31 3.02
N LEU A 31 -8.73 0.18 2.12
CA LEU A 31 -8.55 0.08 0.66
C LEU A 31 -7.75 1.24 0.06
N LYS A 32 -7.45 2.29 0.84
CA LYS A 32 -6.69 3.44 0.33
C LYS A 32 -5.21 3.07 0.19
N PRO A 33 -4.54 3.41 -0.92
CA PRO A 33 -3.09 3.30 -1.02
C PRO A 33 -2.41 4.03 0.13
N LYS A 34 -1.41 3.40 0.74
CA LYS A 34 -0.63 4.04 1.81
C LYS A 34 0.61 4.69 1.23
N GLU A 35 0.94 5.87 1.75
CA GLU A 35 2.04 6.71 1.28
C GLU A 35 3.12 6.84 2.35
N TYR A 36 4.37 6.61 1.98
CA TYR A 36 5.55 6.72 2.85
C TYR A 36 6.51 7.73 2.29
N VAL A 37 6.89 8.71 3.10
CA VAL A 37 7.87 9.74 2.73
C VAL A 37 9.21 9.38 3.38
N LEU A 38 10.24 9.20 2.56
CA LEU A 38 11.60 8.90 2.98
C LEU A 38 12.50 10.11 2.67
N ALA A 39 13.29 10.56 3.64
CA ALA A 39 14.15 11.73 3.48
C ALA A 39 15.29 11.46 2.48
N LYS A 40 15.44 12.34 1.48
CA LYS A 40 16.42 12.18 0.39
C LYS A 40 17.86 12.20 0.86
N ASP A 41 18.17 12.89 1.96
CA ASP A 41 19.52 12.99 2.54
C ASP A 41 20.11 11.63 2.95
N SER A 42 19.24 10.62 3.13
CA SER A 42 19.67 9.25 3.39
C SER A 42 20.17 8.50 2.14
N VAL A 43 20.01 9.07 0.94
CA VAL A 43 20.29 8.39 -0.35
C VAL A 43 21.02 9.32 -1.31
N LYS A 44 22.36 9.26 -1.31
CA LYS A 44 23.23 10.09 -2.18
C LYS A 44 23.06 9.79 -3.67
N SER A 45 22.63 8.59 -4.04
CA SER A 45 22.27 8.21 -5.42
C SER A 45 21.26 7.07 -5.37
N LEU A 46 20.12 7.22 -6.03
CA LEU A 46 19.12 6.16 -6.10
C LEU A 46 19.42 5.27 -7.30
N ASN A 47 20.05 4.13 -7.04
CA ASN A 47 20.19 3.05 -8.01
C ASN A 47 19.09 1.99 -7.79
N GLU A 48 18.98 1.04 -8.71
CA GLU A 48 17.93 0.01 -8.67
C GLU A 48 17.93 -0.81 -7.37
N GLU A 49 19.11 -1.22 -6.90
CA GLU A 49 19.28 -2.00 -5.66
C GLU A 49 18.84 -1.22 -4.42
N VAL A 50 19.20 0.06 -4.32
CA VAL A 50 18.79 0.92 -3.19
C VAL A 50 17.28 1.18 -3.26
N ALA A 51 16.70 1.41 -4.44
CA ALA A 51 15.27 1.60 -4.61
C ALA A 51 14.47 0.34 -4.20
N LEU A 52 14.94 -0.85 -4.61
CA LEU A 52 14.38 -2.14 -4.23
C LEU A 52 14.42 -2.35 -2.72
N GLU A 53 15.56 -2.09 -2.09
CA GLU A 53 15.74 -2.26 -0.65
C GLU A 53 14.87 -1.30 0.16
N LEU A 54 14.74 -0.04 -0.27
CA LEU A 54 13.84 0.94 0.36
C LEU A 54 12.37 0.51 0.26
N CYS A 55 11.94 0.06 -0.92
CA CYS A 55 10.62 -0.53 -1.12
C CYS A 55 10.40 -1.74 -0.20
N ARG A 56 11.36 -2.65 -0.14
CA ARG A 56 11.28 -3.86 0.69
C ARG A 56 11.10 -3.51 2.16
N ARG A 57 11.85 -2.53 2.67
CA ARG A 57 11.73 -2.06 4.07
C ARG A 57 10.37 -1.48 4.38
N VAL A 58 9.83 -0.66 3.48
CA VAL A 58 8.49 -0.09 3.63
C VAL A 58 7.44 -1.21 3.67
N LEU A 59 7.55 -2.19 2.76
CA LEU A 59 6.63 -3.34 2.71
C LEU A 59 6.73 -4.24 3.95
N MET A 60 7.94 -4.56 4.40
CA MET A 60 8.15 -5.34 5.62
C MET A 60 7.53 -4.66 6.84
N LYS A 61 7.68 -3.33 6.95
CA LYS A 61 7.08 -2.54 8.02
C LYS A 61 5.55 -2.57 7.96
N GLU A 62 4.98 -2.37 6.77
CA GLU A 62 3.53 -2.26 6.61
C GLU A 62 2.76 -3.55 6.72
N LEU A 63 3.40 -4.64 6.34
CA LEU A 63 2.78 -5.96 6.31
C LEU A 63 3.23 -6.82 7.49
N ASN A 64 4.15 -6.31 8.33
CA ASN A 64 4.75 -7.03 9.45
C ASN A 64 5.34 -8.39 9.00
N LEU A 65 6.07 -8.38 7.89
CA LEU A 65 6.62 -9.56 7.24
C LEU A 65 8.14 -9.67 7.46
N GLN A 66 8.65 -10.89 7.43
CA GLN A 66 10.09 -11.15 7.39
C GLN A 66 10.65 -10.99 5.98
N SER A 67 11.94 -10.69 5.86
CA SER A 67 12.57 -10.39 4.57
C SER A 67 12.47 -11.56 3.58
N ASN A 68 12.58 -12.80 4.07
CA ASN A 68 12.46 -14.03 3.29
C ASN A 68 11.04 -14.32 2.77
N GLN A 69 10.03 -13.53 3.13
CA GLN A 69 8.64 -13.71 2.69
C GLN A 69 8.23 -12.78 1.54
N ILE A 70 9.10 -11.83 1.19
CA ILE A 70 8.81 -10.82 0.16
C ILE A 70 9.92 -10.83 -0.87
N GLU A 71 9.55 -11.04 -2.13
CA GLU A 71 10.47 -11.00 -3.27
C GLU A 71 9.93 -10.09 -4.38
N PRO A 72 10.82 -9.30 -5.01
CA PRO A 72 10.43 -8.43 -6.12
C PRO A 72 10.35 -9.27 -7.39
N ILE A 73 9.37 -8.97 -8.25
CA ILE A 73 9.30 -9.55 -9.59
C ILE A 73 9.55 -8.48 -10.66
N PRO A 74 10.27 -8.83 -11.74
CA PRO A 74 10.43 -7.93 -12.87
C PRO A 74 9.05 -7.64 -13.47
N TYR A 75 8.77 -6.35 -13.69
CA TYR A 75 7.53 -5.92 -14.32
C TYR A 75 7.53 -6.39 -15.79
N GLN A 76 6.58 -7.25 -16.15
CA GLN A 76 6.57 -7.94 -17.45
C GLN A 76 5.87 -7.16 -18.57
N GLU A 77 5.38 -5.93 -18.33
CA GLU A 77 4.86 -5.13 -19.43
C GLU A 77 5.99 -4.66 -20.36
N PRO A 78 5.81 -4.75 -21.68
CA PRO A 78 6.76 -4.20 -22.64
C PRO A 78 6.89 -2.68 -22.42
N GLY A 79 8.07 -2.23 -22.00
CA GLY A 79 8.42 -0.80 -21.89
C GLY A 79 8.34 -0.18 -20.50
N LYS A 80 8.11 -0.95 -19.43
CA LYS A 80 8.10 -0.40 -18.06
C LYS A 80 8.78 -1.31 -17.05
N SER A 81 10.09 -1.18 -16.92
CA SER A 81 10.82 -1.67 -15.75
C SER A 81 11.84 -0.61 -15.36
N LEU A 82 11.44 0.38 -14.58
CA LEU A 82 12.44 1.22 -13.93
C LEU A 82 11.99 1.58 -12.53
N LEU A 83 12.78 1.15 -11.55
CA LEU A 83 12.41 1.08 -10.13
C LEU A 83 12.72 2.37 -9.37
N ALA A 84 13.43 3.32 -9.97
CA ALA A 84 13.29 4.75 -9.79
C ALA A 84 14.40 5.43 -10.60
N GLN A 85 14.04 6.31 -11.53
CA GLN A 85 15.02 7.05 -12.34
C GLN A 85 15.53 8.24 -11.52
N ASN A 86 16.78 8.73 -11.68
CA ASN A 86 17.17 10.04 -11.15
C ASN A 86 18.20 10.71 -12.06
N GLU A 87 17.77 11.70 -12.85
CA GLU A 87 18.69 12.55 -13.61
C GLU A 87 18.26 14.02 -13.65
N SER A 88 17.80 14.55 -12.52
CA SER A 88 17.36 15.93 -12.31
C SER A 88 15.89 16.30 -12.52
N LEU A 89 14.98 15.58 -13.23
CA LEU A 89 13.54 16.02 -13.26
C LEU A 89 12.41 15.11 -13.86
N LYS A 90 12.44 13.77 -13.96
CA LYS A 90 11.24 12.98 -14.42
C LYS A 90 11.14 11.53 -13.88
N ASN A 91 10.80 11.33 -12.60
CA ASN A 91 11.08 10.04 -11.94
C ASN A 91 9.88 9.40 -11.22
N GLU A 92 9.22 8.46 -11.88
CA GLU A 92 8.37 7.47 -11.22
C GLU A 92 8.76 6.06 -11.66
N GLY A 93 8.71 5.12 -10.72
CA GLY A 93 9.01 3.72 -10.95
C GLY A 93 8.00 2.81 -10.28
N SER A 94 7.76 1.63 -10.85
CA SER A 94 6.80 0.66 -10.33
C SER A 94 7.47 -0.69 -10.16
N ILE A 95 7.27 -1.30 -8.97
CA ILE A 95 7.73 -2.64 -8.64
C ILE A 95 6.50 -3.46 -8.24
N ILE A 96 6.41 -4.69 -8.74
CA ILE A 96 5.47 -5.66 -8.17
C ILE A 96 6.27 -6.55 -7.23
N TRP A 97 5.72 -6.75 -6.04
CA TRP A 97 6.22 -7.70 -5.06
C TRP A 97 5.22 -8.83 -4.92
N TYR A 98 5.67 -10.00 -4.52
CA TYR A 98 4.76 -11.01 -3.99
C TYR A 98 5.06 -11.28 -2.52
N VAL A 99 4.01 -11.62 -1.79
CA VAL A 99 4.10 -12.05 -0.40
C VAL A 99 3.67 -13.50 -0.32
N SER A 100 4.55 -14.36 0.18
CA SER A 100 4.24 -15.75 0.50
C SER A 100 3.65 -15.83 1.90
N SER A 101 2.38 -16.22 2.01
CA SER A 101 1.80 -16.67 3.26
C SER A 101 2.15 -18.15 3.46
N SER A 102 3.05 -18.44 4.41
CA SER A 102 3.46 -19.78 4.88
C SER A 102 4.16 -20.70 3.87
N GLY A 103 5.49 -20.76 3.95
CA GLY A 103 6.31 -21.68 3.15
C GLY A 103 6.32 -21.29 1.67
N PHE A 104 7.43 -21.53 0.99
CA PHE A 104 7.64 -21.11 -0.39
C PHE A 104 6.70 -21.87 -1.35
N ASP A 105 5.46 -21.41 -1.47
CA ASP A 105 4.49 -21.83 -2.48
C ASP A 105 4.05 -20.60 -3.29
N PRO A 106 4.58 -20.45 -4.52
CA PRO A 106 4.24 -19.33 -5.39
C PRO A 106 2.78 -19.36 -5.89
N THR A 107 2.05 -20.48 -5.73
CA THR A 107 0.63 -20.56 -6.16
C THR A 107 -0.35 -19.85 -5.22
N HIS A 108 0.05 -19.60 -3.97
CA HIS A 108 -0.76 -18.87 -2.97
C HIS A 108 -0.27 -17.44 -2.75
N ALA A 109 0.62 -16.94 -3.61
CA ALA A 109 1.25 -15.65 -3.44
C ALA A 109 0.29 -14.49 -3.74
N TRP A 110 0.29 -13.48 -2.88
CA TRP A 110 -0.43 -12.23 -3.14
C TRP A 110 0.52 -11.23 -3.79
N HIS A 111 0.10 -10.62 -4.88
CA HIS A 111 0.88 -9.56 -5.51
C HIS A 111 0.68 -8.26 -4.72
N ILE A 112 1.65 -7.36 -4.72
CA ILE A 112 1.55 -6.04 -4.09
C ILE A 112 2.22 -5.07 -5.04
N HIS A 113 1.46 -4.07 -5.48
CA HIS A 113 1.97 -3.06 -6.38
C HIS A 113 2.52 -1.89 -5.58
N THR A 114 3.79 -1.56 -5.82
CA THR A 114 4.46 -0.45 -5.14
C THR A 114 4.99 0.53 -6.17
N LYS A 115 4.63 1.80 -6.02
CA LYS A 115 5.11 2.91 -6.85
C LYS A 115 6.07 3.78 -6.06
N ILE A 116 7.24 4.07 -6.62
CA ILE A 116 8.21 5.02 -6.07
C ILE A 116 8.17 6.30 -6.90
N VAL A 117 8.12 7.45 -6.24
CA VAL A 117 8.22 8.77 -6.85
C VAL A 117 9.34 9.53 -6.16
N ILE A 118 10.35 9.98 -6.92
CA ILE A 118 11.42 10.83 -6.38
C ILE A 118 11.02 12.29 -6.54
N ARG A 119 11.07 13.05 -5.46
CA ARG A 119 10.89 14.49 -5.46
C ARG A 119 12.21 15.21 -5.14
N GLU A 120 12.17 16.54 -5.18
CA GLU A 120 13.34 17.37 -4.94
C GLU A 120 13.97 17.13 -3.56
N ASN A 121 13.15 16.91 -2.53
CA ASN A 121 13.57 16.81 -1.13
C ASN A 121 13.25 15.46 -0.45
N ASP A 122 12.43 14.61 -1.08
CA ASP A 122 11.98 13.35 -0.51
C ASP A 122 11.75 12.26 -1.57
N ILE A 123 11.55 11.03 -1.10
CA ILE A 123 11.14 9.88 -1.89
C ILE A 123 9.79 9.42 -1.35
N LEU A 124 8.76 9.42 -2.21
CA LEU A 124 7.44 8.89 -1.89
C LEU A 124 7.33 7.45 -2.35
N VAL A 125 7.00 6.54 -1.44
CA VAL A 125 6.68 5.14 -1.74
C VAL A 125 5.18 4.94 -1.51
N ILE A 126 4.46 4.54 -2.55
CA ILE A 126 3.02 4.28 -2.54
C ILE A 126 2.81 2.78 -2.60
N VAL A 127 2.21 2.21 -1.57
CA VAL A 127 1.91 0.78 -1.50
C VAL A 127 0.42 0.57 -1.75
N SER A 128 0.11 -0.23 -2.77
CA SER A 128 -1.23 -0.63 -3.15
C SER A 128 -1.34 -2.14 -3.13
N LYS A 129 -2.23 -2.68 -2.30
CA LYS A 129 -2.62 -4.08 -2.39
C LYS A 129 -3.56 -4.24 -3.60
N PRO A 130 -3.37 -5.26 -4.46
CA PRO A 130 -4.36 -5.58 -5.48
C PRO A 130 -5.70 -5.91 -4.80
N LYS A 131 -6.76 -5.60 -5.53
CA LYS A 131 -8.15 -5.87 -5.14
C LYS A 131 -8.45 -7.36 -5.21
#